data_AF-A0A970NDH9-F1
#
_entry.id   AF-A0A970NDH9-F1
#
_cell.length_a   1.000
_cell.length_b   1.000
_cell.length_c   1.000
_cell.angle_alpha   90.00
_cell.angle_beta   90.00
_cell.angle_gamma   90.00
#
_symmetry.space_group_name_H-M   'P 1'
#
loop_
_entity.id
_entity.type
_entity.pdbx_description
1 polymer ?
#
loop_
_entity_poly.entity_id
_entity_poly.type
_entity_poly.pdbx_seq_one_letter_code
_entity_poly.pdbx_strand_id
1 'polypeptide(L)'
;MRNMIRTIVDTVKAKRGMVYPVDTVEECKQVECGAPDLFTWDYLQVNSNLVLYEGLNYLTSQPCCEFKGKWMEGPGNYIISYQENPLYIGEAANVNKRLQGHYRGSTFLRNYRKLWSKLNLPPDLTMDDFKHQHMEVTVGRKELEEFGIVNLPAPLNRFQTDKREHFVQADMPFHWEKTQELAPELLRQGEIQVFSERPQSWNQATVKQDPGIYMVFGPQDDLIYVGESTNISERYDTHSRKTRFSAFRRQVAAQLFGFSLKSKTELGFKSSDKKKAFLTDKEDEEINKFINQCQYVSKPVYFGRLELEAAMIKNHGPLLNRKGNKPAS
;
A
#
# COMPACT_ATOMS: atom_id res chain seq x y z
N MET A 1 51.85 -13.12 1.62
CA MET A 1 50.81 -12.42 2.42
C MET A 1 50.39 -11.06 1.87
N ARG A 2 51.31 -10.17 1.45
CA ARG A 2 50.96 -8.85 0.86
C ARG A 2 50.21 -8.91 -0.48
N ASN A 3 50.45 -9.91 -1.32
CA ASN A 3 49.71 -10.06 -2.60
C ASN A 3 48.27 -10.56 -2.42
N MET A 4 47.98 -11.32 -1.36
CA MET A 4 46.63 -11.81 -1.08
C MET A 4 45.72 -10.70 -0.51
N ILE A 5 46.31 -9.75 0.23
CA ILE A 5 45.61 -8.55 0.71
C ILE A 5 45.30 -7.59 -0.46
N ARG A 6 46.18 -7.49 -1.46
CA ARG A 6 45.94 -6.66 -2.65
C ARG A 6 44.77 -7.19 -3.48
N THR A 7 44.70 -8.50 -3.71
CA THR A 7 43.58 -9.13 -4.43
C THR A 7 42.24 -8.98 -3.71
N ILE A 8 42.22 -9.01 -2.37
CA ILE A 8 41.00 -8.76 -1.58
C ILE A 8 40.60 -7.28 -1.65
N VAL A 9 41.55 -6.33 -1.60
CA VAL A 9 41.26 -4.89 -1.74
C VAL A 9 40.78 -4.55 -3.14
N ASP A 10 41.31 -5.18 -4.19
CA ASP A 10 40.87 -4.94 -5.58
C ASP A 10 39.51 -5.61 -5.87
N THR A 11 39.21 -6.76 -5.24
CA THR A 11 37.89 -7.40 -5.32
C THR A 11 36.82 -6.64 -4.52
N VAL A 12 37.20 -5.94 -3.45
CA VAL A 12 36.31 -5.08 -2.66
C VAL A 12 36.10 -3.72 -3.31
N LYS A 13 37.09 -3.18 -4.03
CA LYS A 13 36.92 -1.96 -4.85
C LYS A 13 36.06 -2.20 -6.11
N ALA A 14 36.15 -3.38 -6.72
CA ALA A 14 35.27 -3.77 -7.83
C ALA A 14 33.80 -3.98 -7.42
N LYS A 15 33.50 -4.16 -6.12
CA LYS A 15 32.14 -4.28 -5.57
C LYS A 15 31.56 -2.99 -4.97
N ARG A 16 32.29 -1.86 -5.07
CA ARG A 16 31.82 -0.51 -4.66
C ARG A 16 31.70 0.45 -5.83
N GLY A 17 31.29 -0.09 -6.98
CA GLY A 17 30.81 0.67 -8.13
C GLY A 17 29.40 0.23 -8.48
N MET A 18 28.44 0.29 -7.54
CA MET A 18 27.07 0.58 -7.96
C MET A 18 27.05 2.06 -8.33
N VAL A 19 27.57 2.33 -9.53
CA VAL A 19 26.99 3.40 -10.35
C VAL A 19 25.57 2.90 -10.54
N TYR A 20 24.63 3.45 -9.76
CA TYR A 20 23.24 3.39 -10.16
C TYR A 20 23.24 3.85 -11.62
N PRO A 21 22.66 3.08 -12.57
CA PRO A 21 22.37 3.68 -13.87
C PRO A 21 21.66 4.97 -13.53
N VAL A 22 22.18 6.09 -14.04
CA VAL A 22 21.51 7.39 -13.93
C VAL A 22 20.08 7.10 -14.33
N ASP A 23 19.22 7.10 -13.31
CA ASP A 23 17.86 6.62 -13.42
C ASP A 23 17.25 7.40 -14.57
N THR A 24 16.38 6.74 -15.32
CA THR A 24 15.43 7.44 -16.18
C THR A 24 14.68 8.41 -15.29
N VAL A 25 15.18 9.64 -15.19
CA VAL A 25 14.48 10.75 -14.54
C VAL A 25 13.26 10.95 -15.40
N GLU A 26 12.09 10.61 -14.86
CA GLU A 26 10.83 10.94 -15.50
C GLU A 26 10.72 12.47 -15.49
N GLU A 27 11.17 13.12 -16.57
CA GLU A 27 10.94 14.54 -16.78
C GLU A 27 9.43 14.76 -16.74
N CYS A 28 8.99 15.55 -15.77
CA CYS A 28 7.60 15.93 -15.59
C CYS A 28 7.12 16.60 -16.88
N LYS A 29 6.40 15.87 -17.74
CA LYS A 29 5.68 16.46 -18.86
C LYS A 29 4.52 17.25 -18.26
N GLN A 30 4.78 18.53 -18.01
CA GLN A 30 3.75 19.48 -17.65
C GLN A 30 2.69 19.47 -18.73
N VAL A 31 1.50 18.97 -18.39
CA VAL A 31 0.31 19.24 -19.18
C VAL A 31 -0.09 20.65 -18.80
N GLU A 32 0.09 21.62 -19.71
CA GLU A 32 -0.53 22.94 -19.62
C GLU A 32 -2.05 22.76 -19.63
N CYS A 33 -2.64 22.48 -18.47
CA CYS A 33 -4.08 22.45 -18.30
C CYS A 33 -4.53 23.89 -18.05
N GLY A 34 -5.21 24.47 -19.04
CA GLY A 34 -5.79 25.80 -18.94
C GLY A 34 -6.76 25.93 -17.75
N ALA A 35 -6.72 27.10 -17.12
CA ALA A 35 -7.55 27.59 -16.01
C ALA A 35 -7.43 26.84 -14.64
N PRO A 36 -7.11 27.54 -13.53
CA PRO A 36 -6.92 26.96 -12.18
C PRO A 36 -8.19 26.46 -11.45
N ASP A 37 -9.37 26.48 -12.09
CA ASP A 37 -10.65 26.45 -11.37
C ASP A 37 -11.30 25.05 -11.21
N LEU A 38 -10.67 23.96 -11.66
CA LEU A 38 -11.19 22.62 -11.36
C LEU A 38 -10.08 21.65 -10.96
N PHE A 39 -9.84 21.57 -9.66
CA PHE A 39 -9.09 20.48 -9.03
C PHE A 39 -9.94 19.19 -9.08
N THR A 40 -9.70 18.34 -10.09
CA THR A 40 -10.48 17.12 -10.36
C THR A 40 -9.73 15.84 -9.97
N TRP A 41 -10.44 14.71 -9.96
CA TRP A 41 -9.83 13.39 -9.79
C TRP A 41 -8.76 13.11 -10.85
N ASP A 42 -9.02 13.41 -12.14
CA ASP A 42 -8.04 13.18 -13.21
C ASP A 42 -6.78 14.02 -13.02
N TYR A 43 -6.95 15.30 -12.65
CA TYR A 43 -5.83 16.17 -12.32
C TYR A 43 -4.98 15.56 -11.20
N LEU A 44 -5.61 15.07 -10.13
CA LEU A 44 -4.94 14.44 -9.00
C LEU A 44 -4.19 13.17 -9.40
N GLN A 45 -4.75 12.33 -10.27
CA GLN A 45 -4.08 11.11 -10.71
C GLN A 45 -2.83 11.43 -11.55
N VAL A 46 -2.92 12.40 -12.46
CA VAL A 46 -1.79 12.85 -13.31
C VAL A 46 -0.69 13.52 -12.48
N ASN A 47 -1.07 14.32 -11.49
CA ASN A 47 -0.13 15.10 -10.66
C ASN A 47 0.17 14.42 -9.31
N SER A 48 -0.07 13.12 -9.18
CA SER A 48 0.00 12.42 -7.89
C SER A 48 1.34 12.56 -7.18
N ASN A 49 2.47 12.42 -7.90
CA ASN A 49 3.80 12.57 -7.30
C ASN A 49 4.06 13.99 -6.77
N LEU A 50 3.57 15.03 -7.46
CA LEU A 50 3.69 16.41 -7.01
C LEU A 50 2.92 16.62 -5.70
N VAL A 51 1.66 16.17 -5.65
CA VAL A 51 0.81 16.26 -4.46
C VAL A 51 1.44 15.48 -3.29
N LEU A 52 1.99 14.30 -3.54
CA LEU A 52 2.65 13.47 -2.52
C LEU A 52 3.94 14.10 -2.01
N TYR A 53 4.73 14.74 -2.88
CA TYR A 53 5.93 15.46 -2.50
C TYR A 53 5.60 16.61 -1.53
N GLU A 54 4.58 17.41 -1.85
CA GLU A 54 4.11 18.46 -0.94
C GLU A 54 3.56 17.90 0.37
N GLY A 55 2.79 16.81 0.32
CA GLY A 55 2.31 16.13 1.53
C GLY A 55 3.44 15.60 2.40
N LEU A 56 4.52 15.11 1.79
CA LEU A 56 5.71 14.67 2.50
C LEU A 56 6.43 15.85 3.17
N ASN A 57 6.57 16.98 2.47
CA ASN A 57 7.13 18.21 3.04
C ASN A 57 6.26 18.75 4.18
N TYR A 58 4.94 18.70 4.02
CA TYR A 58 4.01 19.09 5.07
C TYR A 58 4.17 18.19 6.31
N LEU A 59 4.30 16.87 6.12
CA LEU A 59 4.54 15.90 7.21
C LEU A 59 5.88 16.13 7.91
N THR A 60 6.97 16.35 7.16
CA THR A 60 8.32 16.60 7.73
C THR A 60 8.45 17.97 8.39
N SER A 61 7.56 18.90 8.09
CA SER A 61 7.48 20.21 8.77
C SER A 61 6.70 20.17 10.09
N GLN A 62 5.96 19.09 10.37
CA GLN A 62 5.16 19.00 11.58
C GLN A 62 6.04 18.99 12.85
N PRO A 63 5.53 19.47 14.00
CA PRO A 63 6.30 19.43 15.25
C PRO A 63 6.74 18.02 15.65
N CYS A 64 8.01 17.89 16.03
CA CYS A 64 8.53 16.66 16.63
C CYS A 64 7.92 16.45 18.02
N CYS A 65 7.25 15.32 18.20
CA CYS A 65 6.56 14.91 19.41
C CYS A 65 7.25 13.70 20.05
N GLU A 66 7.25 13.66 21.39
CA GLU A 66 7.66 12.48 22.17
C GLU A 66 6.64 11.34 22.01
N PHE A 67 7.01 10.09 22.28
CA PHE A 67 6.04 8.96 22.19
C PHE A 67 5.09 8.84 23.37
N LYS A 68 5.39 9.51 24.50
CA LYS A 68 4.56 9.52 25.72
C LYS A 68 3.45 10.55 25.61
N GLY A 69 2.20 10.09 25.50
CA GLY A 69 1.04 10.98 25.49
C GLY A 69 -0.12 10.43 24.68
N LYS A 70 -1.13 11.28 24.48
CA LYS A 70 -2.25 11.04 23.58
C LYS A 70 -2.11 11.97 22.38
N TRP A 71 -2.16 11.37 21.21
CA TRP A 71 -1.95 12.06 19.93
C TRP A 71 -3.25 12.16 19.14
N MET A 72 -3.13 12.64 17.91
CA MET A 72 -4.22 12.67 16.95
C MET A 72 -5.00 11.36 16.88
N GLU A 73 -6.31 11.46 17.13
CA GLU A 73 -7.26 10.38 16.92
C GLU A 73 -7.78 10.48 15.48
N GLY A 74 -7.31 9.61 14.60
CA GLY A 74 -7.78 9.66 13.22
C GLY A 74 -6.85 9.01 12.21
N PRO A 75 -7.32 8.94 10.95
CA PRO A 75 -6.53 8.48 9.82
C PRO A 75 -5.33 9.39 9.56
N GLY A 76 -4.14 8.86 9.32
CA GLY A 76 -3.00 9.71 9.01
C GLY A 76 -1.71 8.97 8.70
N ASN A 77 -0.67 9.78 8.50
CA ASN A 77 0.71 9.34 8.31
C ASN A 77 1.58 9.85 9.44
N TYR A 78 2.68 9.15 9.69
CA TYR A 78 3.65 9.50 10.72
C TYR A 78 5.07 9.13 10.31
N ILE A 79 6.03 9.90 10.82
CA ILE A 79 7.47 9.63 10.74
C ILE A 79 7.97 9.28 12.13
N ILE A 80 8.88 8.31 12.25
CA ILE A 80 9.65 8.04 13.46
C ILE A 80 11.10 8.41 13.18
N SER A 81 11.70 9.18 14.08
CA SER A 81 13.03 9.75 13.94
C SER A 81 13.88 9.59 15.21
N TYR A 82 15.20 9.59 15.04
CA TYR A 82 16.17 9.62 16.13
C TYR A 82 17.13 10.79 15.89
N GLN A 83 17.26 11.70 16.86
CA GLN A 83 18.04 12.93 16.71
C GLN A 83 17.73 13.66 15.40
N GLU A 84 16.43 13.86 15.13
CA GLU A 84 15.90 14.52 13.91
C GLU A 84 16.14 13.79 12.59
N ASN A 85 16.85 12.66 12.58
CA ASN A 85 17.01 11.83 11.40
C ASN A 85 15.78 10.93 11.21
N PRO A 86 15.03 11.04 10.09
CA PRO A 86 13.97 10.10 9.78
C PRO A 86 14.53 8.68 9.74
N LEU A 87 13.80 7.74 10.33
CA LEU A 87 14.16 6.32 10.30
C LEU A 87 13.05 5.47 9.69
N TYR A 88 11.81 5.91 9.84
CA TYR A 88 10.64 5.17 9.41
C TYR A 88 9.48 6.11 9.06
N ILE A 89 8.72 5.77 8.03
CA ILE A 89 7.41 6.36 7.73
C ILE A 89 6.33 5.28 7.78
N GLY A 90 5.14 5.62 8.26
CA GLY A 90 3.99 4.73 8.30
C GLY A 90 2.66 5.42 8.04
N GLU A 91 1.65 4.62 7.70
CA GLU A 91 0.24 5.02 7.69
C GLU A 91 -0.56 4.34 8.80
N ALA A 92 -1.72 4.91 9.15
CA ALA A 92 -2.67 4.26 10.03
C ALA A 92 -4.11 4.74 9.81
N ALA A 93 -5.06 3.83 10.06
CA ALA A 93 -6.48 4.16 10.29
C ALA A 93 -6.72 4.95 11.60
N ASN A 94 -5.82 4.80 12.57
CA ASN A 94 -5.80 5.59 13.80
C ASN A 94 -4.33 5.75 14.23
N VAL A 95 -3.79 6.95 14.06
CA VAL A 95 -2.38 7.27 14.33
C VAL A 95 -2.04 7.04 15.81
N ASN A 96 -2.83 7.55 16.75
CA ASN A 96 -2.60 7.36 18.17
C ASN A 96 -2.49 5.88 18.57
N LYS A 97 -3.45 5.04 18.19
CA LYS A 97 -3.43 3.59 18.43
C LYS A 97 -2.22 2.91 17.79
N ARG A 98 -1.83 3.34 16.58
CA ARG A 98 -0.68 2.78 15.87
C ARG A 98 0.62 3.10 16.60
N LEU A 99 0.84 4.37 16.96
CA LEU A 99 2.02 4.83 17.71
C LEU A 99 2.15 4.12 19.06
N GLN A 100 1.06 4.00 19.82
CA GLN A 100 1.04 3.21 21.06
C GLN A 100 1.38 1.73 20.79
N GLY A 101 0.93 1.19 19.66
CA GLY A 101 1.25 -0.17 19.22
C GLY A 101 2.75 -0.41 19.01
N HIS A 102 3.55 0.62 18.73
CA HIS A 102 5.00 0.46 18.54
C HIS A 102 5.72 -0.05 19.79
N TYR A 103 5.23 0.27 20.99
CA TYR A 103 5.75 -0.26 22.26
C TYR A 103 5.59 -1.78 22.41
N ARG A 104 4.57 -2.38 21.76
CA ARG A 104 4.24 -3.81 21.90
C ARG A 104 4.99 -4.72 20.93
N GLY A 105 5.93 -4.15 20.16
CA GLY A 105 6.69 -4.86 19.14
C GLY A 105 6.17 -4.54 17.73
N SER A 106 6.82 -3.56 17.10
CA SER A 106 6.54 -3.14 15.72
C SER A 106 7.55 -3.69 14.72
N THR A 107 7.19 -3.63 13.44
CA THR A 107 8.15 -3.84 12.33
C THR A 107 9.32 -2.86 12.43
N PHE A 108 9.05 -1.60 12.77
CA PHE A 108 10.07 -0.59 13.08
C PHE A 108 11.08 -1.08 14.12
N LEU A 109 10.63 -1.41 15.34
CA LEU A 109 11.52 -1.78 16.44
C LEU A 109 12.29 -3.08 16.12
N ARG A 110 11.63 -4.04 15.45
CA ARG A 110 12.27 -5.27 14.98
C ARG A 110 13.35 -5.00 13.92
N ASN A 111 13.13 -4.04 13.03
CA ASN A 111 14.11 -3.67 12.00
C ASN A 111 15.28 -2.91 12.63
N TYR A 112 15.01 -1.97 13.54
CA TYR A 112 16.02 -1.28 14.33
C TYR A 112 16.94 -2.27 15.06
N ARG A 113 16.37 -3.21 15.83
CA ARG A 113 17.15 -4.24 16.55
C ARG A 113 18.04 -5.10 15.64
N LYS A 114 17.69 -5.23 14.37
CA LYS A 114 18.48 -6.00 13.38
C LYS A 114 19.55 -5.15 12.67
N LEU A 115 19.40 -3.83 12.64
CA LEU A 115 20.15 -2.94 11.77
C LEU A 115 20.90 -1.82 12.50
N TRP A 116 20.74 -1.68 13.82
CA TRP A 116 21.34 -0.60 14.60
C TRP A 116 22.83 -0.38 14.29
N SER A 117 23.61 -1.46 14.21
CA SER A 117 25.05 -1.38 13.96
C SER A 117 25.40 -0.92 12.54
N LYS A 118 24.57 -1.25 11.56
CA LYS A 118 24.74 -0.80 10.17
C LYS A 118 24.34 0.66 9.98
N LEU A 119 23.44 1.15 10.83
CA LEU A 119 22.90 2.51 10.80
C LEU A 119 23.61 3.44 11.80
N ASN A 120 24.66 2.97 12.48
CA ASN A 120 25.38 3.71 13.52
C ASN A 120 24.45 4.24 14.65
N LEU A 121 23.39 3.50 14.96
CA LEU A 121 22.47 3.82 16.07
C LEU A 121 22.93 3.13 17.36
N PRO A 122 22.69 3.68 18.56
CA PRO A 122 22.92 2.96 19.81
C PRO A 122 22.13 1.63 19.85
N PRO A 123 22.64 0.56 20.50
CA PRO A 123 22.03 -0.78 20.50
C PRO A 123 20.85 -0.94 21.46
N ASP A 124 20.70 -0.03 22.42
CA ASP A 124 19.83 -0.12 23.60
C ASP A 124 18.72 0.94 23.61
N LEU A 125 18.44 1.58 22.47
CA LEU A 125 17.32 2.52 22.34
C LEU A 125 15.99 1.81 22.58
N THR A 126 15.16 2.48 23.35
CA THR A 126 13.75 2.18 23.61
C THR A 126 12.86 3.11 22.79
N MET A 127 11.55 2.88 22.82
CA MET A 127 10.61 3.78 22.12
C MET A 127 10.65 5.22 22.66
N ASP A 128 11.07 5.41 23.92
CA ASP A 128 11.15 6.73 24.54
C ASP A 128 12.33 7.57 24.02
N ASP A 129 13.30 6.94 23.33
CA ASP A 129 14.45 7.62 22.74
C ASP A 129 14.18 8.13 21.31
N PHE A 130 13.06 7.71 20.72
CA PHE A 130 12.64 8.15 19.40
C PHE A 130 11.62 9.28 19.52
N LYS A 131 11.57 10.11 18.48
CA LYS A 131 10.52 11.11 18.29
C LYS A 131 9.65 10.72 17.11
N HIS A 132 8.51 11.38 17.01
CA HIS A 132 7.63 11.21 15.87
C HIS A 132 7.04 12.53 15.40
N GLN A 133 6.72 12.59 14.12
CA GLN A 133 5.93 13.64 13.50
C GLN A 133 4.70 12.95 12.90
N HIS A 134 3.55 13.62 12.90
CA HIS A 134 2.33 13.03 12.36
C HIS A 134 1.41 14.10 11.80
N MET A 135 0.53 13.69 10.89
CA MET A 135 -0.53 14.54 10.37
C MET A 135 -1.77 13.73 10.02
N GLU A 136 -2.91 14.41 10.00
CA GLU A 136 -4.17 13.83 9.54
C GLU A 136 -4.14 13.78 8.03
N VAL A 137 -4.63 12.67 7.48
CA VAL A 137 -4.71 12.48 6.03
C VAL A 137 -6.01 11.76 5.73
N THR A 138 -6.87 12.48 5.01
CA THR A 138 -8.21 12.03 4.63
C THR A 138 -8.22 11.24 3.34
N VAL A 139 -7.20 11.43 2.47
CA VAL A 139 -7.02 10.72 1.21
C VAL A 139 -5.53 10.64 0.83
N GLY A 140 -5.09 9.49 0.31
CA GLY A 140 -3.74 9.28 -0.21
C GLY A 140 -2.72 8.80 0.82
N ARG A 141 -3.16 8.28 1.97
CA ARG A 141 -2.26 7.84 3.06
C ARG A 141 -1.27 6.79 2.65
N LYS A 142 -1.77 5.79 1.94
CA LYS A 142 -0.99 4.65 1.51
C LYS A 142 0.05 5.06 0.48
N GLU A 143 -0.35 5.91 -0.45
CA GLU A 143 0.52 6.46 -1.47
C GLU A 143 1.58 7.37 -0.86
N LEU A 144 1.25 8.14 0.19
CA LEU A 144 2.22 8.96 0.91
C LEU A 144 3.25 8.14 1.69
N GLU A 145 2.83 7.04 2.31
CA GLU A 145 3.77 6.09 2.92
C GLU A 145 4.70 5.52 1.85
N GLU A 146 4.16 4.99 0.74
CA GLU A 146 4.93 4.44 -0.38
C GLU A 146 5.91 5.47 -0.97
N PHE A 147 5.46 6.72 -1.14
CA PHE A 147 6.28 7.81 -1.64
C PHE A 147 7.39 8.19 -0.66
N GLY A 148 7.08 8.31 0.63
CA GLY A 148 8.07 8.63 1.66
C GLY A 148 9.09 7.51 1.89
N ILE A 149 8.74 6.24 1.66
CA ILE A 149 9.71 5.14 1.73
C ILE A 149 10.86 5.31 0.72
N VAL A 150 10.56 5.88 -0.45
CA VAL A 150 11.53 6.11 -1.52
C VAL A 150 12.21 7.48 -1.39
N ASN A 151 11.45 8.50 -0.98
CA ASN A 151 11.88 9.91 -1.02
C ASN A 151 12.28 10.49 0.34
N LEU A 152 12.18 9.74 1.44
CA LEU A 152 12.82 10.05 2.72
C LEU A 152 14.02 9.12 2.97
N PRO A 153 15.04 9.58 3.72
CA PRO A 153 16.08 8.72 4.23
C PRO A 153 15.54 7.84 5.38
N ALA A 154 14.58 6.93 5.11
CA ALA A 154 13.89 6.11 6.10
C ALA A 154 14.36 4.62 6.07
N PRO A 155 15.60 4.30 6.49
CA PRO A 155 16.24 2.99 6.27
C PRO A 155 15.58 1.81 6.99
N LEU A 156 14.63 2.05 7.91
CA LEU A 156 13.91 0.99 8.61
C LEU A 156 12.61 0.59 7.92
N ASN A 157 12.18 1.29 6.87
CA ASN A 157 11.20 0.77 5.91
C ASN A 157 11.91 -0.22 4.96
N ARG A 158 11.50 -1.48 5.00
CA ARG A 158 12.10 -2.56 4.20
C ARG A 158 11.17 -3.14 3.13
N PHE A 159 9.93 -2.69 3.13
CA PHE A 159 8.90 -3.12 2.20
C PHE A 159 8.58 -1.92 1.32
N GLN A 160 8.16 -2.17 0.08
CA GLN A 160 7.69 -1.14 -0.86
C GLN A 160 8.78 -0.21 -1.42
N THR A 161 10.06 -0.56 -1.30
CA THR A 161 11.18 0.27 -1.80
C THR A 161 11.28 0.32 -3.33
N ASP A 162 10.58 -0.57 -4.02
CA ASP A 162 10.55 -0.74 -5.49
C ASP A 162 9.25 -0.23 -6.12
N LYS A 163 8.38 0.44 -5.34
CA LYS A 163 7.00 0.75 -5.77
C LYS A 163 6.82 2.13 -6.36
N ARG A 164 7.81 3.01 -6.20
CA ARG A 164 7.84 4.35 -6.79
C ARG A 164 9.28 4.69 -7.17
N GLU A 165 9.39 5.60 -8.13
CA GLU A 165 10.67 6.18 -8.52
C GLU A 165 11.03 7.34 -7.59
N HIS A 166 12.32 7.70 -7.56
CA HIS A 166 12.75 8.90 -6.86
C HIS A 166 12.26 10.13 -7.62
N PHE A 167 11.62 11.05 -6.90
CA PHE A 167 11.08 12.26 -7.46
C PHE A 167 12.00 13.46 -7.17
N VAL A 168 12.31 14.23 -8.20
CA VAL A 168 13.09 15.47 -8.10
C VAL A 168 12.16 16.65 -8.31
N GLN A 169 12.27 17.64 -7.43
CA GLN A 169 11.38 18.80 -7.34
C GLN A 169 11.32 19.64 -8.63
N ALA A 170 10.14 20.19 -8.90
CA ALA A 170 9.94 21.40 -9.71
C ALA A 170 9.29 22.49 -8.83
N ASP A 171 9.57 23.76 -9.08
CA ASP A 171 8.90 24.89 -8.41
C ASP A 171 7.43 24.94 -8.81
N MET A 172 6.51 24.66 -7.87
CA MET A 172 5.08 24.52 -8.16
C MET A 172 4.21 24.96 -6.95
N PRO A 173 2.95 25.36 -7.18
CA PRO A 173 2.04 25.82 -6.12
C PRO A 173 1.59 24.68 -5.19
N PHE A 174 1.09 25.01 -4.00
CA PHE A 174 0.69 24.06 -2.96
C PHE A 174 -0.71 23.46 -3.21
N HIS A 175 -0.77 22.20 -3.60
CA HIS A 175 -1.95 21.36 -3.89
C HIS A 175 -2.34 20.39 -2.75
N TRP A 176 -1.46 20.09 -1.80
CA TRP A 176 -1.73 19.08 -0.76
C TRP A 176 -2.95 19.40 0.09
N GLU A 177 -2.99 20.59 0.71
CA GLU A 177 -4.13 21.02 1.55
C GLU A 177 -5.43 21.01 0.77
N LYS A 178 -5.42 21.50 -0.49
CA LYS A 178 -6.61 21.52 -1.33
C LYS A 178 -7.12 20.11 -1.65
N THR A 179 -6.21 19.16 -1.85
CA THR A 179 -6.54 17.74 -2.03
C THR A 179 -7.25 17.18 -0.80
N GLN A 180 -6.74 17.48 0.40
CA GLN A 180 -7.35 17.01 1.64
C GLN A 180 -8.72 17.66 1.89
N GLU A 181 -8.89 18.94 1.58
CA GLU A 181 -10.18 19.66 1.67
C GLU A 181 -11.24 19.04 0.74
N LEU A 182 -10.86 18.74 -0.51
CA LEU A 182 -11.76 18.23 -1.54
C LEU A 182 -11.93 16.70 -1.52
N ALA A 183 -11.35 16.00 -0.54
CA ALA A 183 -11.29 14.53 -0.52
C ALA A 183 -12.65 13.84 -0.77
N PRO A 184 -13.78 14.24 -0.14
CA PRO A 184 -15.07 13.58 -0.40
C PRO A 184 -15.53 13.69 -1.87
N GLU A 185 -15.34 14.86 -2.49
CA GLU A 185 -15.74 15.10 -3.87
C GLU A 185 -14.81 14.38 -4.86
N LEU A 186 -13.50 14.39 -4.59
CA LEU A 186 -12.51 13.66 -5.38
C LEU A 186 -12.80 12.15 -5.37
N LEU A 187 -13.08 11.57 -4.20
CA LEU A 187 -13.44 10.15 -4.09
C LEU A 187 -14.74 9.82 -4.83
N ARG A 188 -15.73 10.71 -4.80
CA ARG A 188 -16.98 10.56 -5.58
C ARG A 188 -16.72 10.57 -7.08
N GLN A 189 -15.85 11.46 -7.56
CA GLN A 189 -15.43 11.48 -8.97
C GLN A 189 -14.69 10.20 -9.35
N GLY A 190 -13.75 9.75 -8.51
CA GLY A 190 -13.02 8.50 -8.70
C GLY A 190 -13.93 7.28 -8.78
N GLU A 191 -14.94 7.21 -7.90
CA GLU A 191 -15.97 6.17 -7.93
C GLU A 191 -16.72 6.16 -9.27
N ILE A 192 -17.22 7.31 -9.73
CA ILE A 192 -17.93 7.44 -11.03
C ILE A 192 -17.05 6.93 -12.17
N GLN A 193 -15.76 7.30 -12.18
CA GLN A 193 -14.85 6.85 -13.23
C GLN A 193 -14.64 5.33 -13.19
N VAL A 194 -14.45 4.73 -12.02
CA VAL A 194 -14.29 3.28 -11.89
C VAL A 194 -15.53 2.54 -12.37
N PHE A 195 -16.73 3.03 -12.07
CA PHE A 195 -18.00 2.45 -12.56
C PHE A 195 -18.27 2.69 -14.04
N SER A 196 -17.63 3.69 -14.66
CA SER A 196 -17.75 3.95 -16.10
C SER A 196 -16.92 2.98 -16.96
N GLU A 197 -15.97 2.25 -16.35
CA GLU A 197 -15.17 1.25 -17.04
C GLU A 197 -16.02 0.04 -17.44
N ARG A 198 -15.79 -0.49 -18.64
CA ARG A 198 -16.55 -1.63 -19.16
C ARG A 198 -16.16 -2.92 -18.43
N PRO A 199 -17.12 -3.66 -17.83
CA PRO A 199 -16.86 -4.99 -17.31
C PRO A 199 -16.36 -5.95 -18.38
N GLN A 200 -15.34 -6.72 -18.04
CA GLN A 200 -14.77 -7.76 -18.88
C GLN A 200 -15.03 -9.12 -18.24
N SER A 201 -15.40 -10.13 -19.04
CA SER A 201 -15.42 -11.52 -18.57
C SER A 201 -14.07 -11.86 -17.96
N TRP A 202 -14.05 -12.52 -16.79
CA TRP A 202 -12.81 -12.81 -16.05
C TRP A 202 -11.73 -13.38 -16.97
N ASN A 203 -12.02 -14.48 -17.67
CA ASN A 203 -11.05 -15.17 -18.55
C ASN A 203 -10.52 -14.37 -19.76
N GLN A 204 -11.12 -13.23 -20.05
CA GLN A 204 -10.77 -12.36 -21.18
C GLN A 204 -10.26 -10.99 -20.72
N ALA A 205 -10.16 -10.78 -19.41
CA ALA A 205 -9.77 -9.50 -18.84
C ALA A 205 -8.32 -9.15 -19.23
N THR A 206 -8.14 -7.95 -19.78
CA THR A 206 -6.81 -7.39 -20.06
C THR A 206 -6.47 -6.42 -18.94
N VAL A 207 -5.57 -6.83 -18.05
CA VAL A 207 -5.27 -6.10 -16.81
C VAL A 207 -3.90 -5.44 -16.91
N LYS A 208 -3.85 -4.12 -16.64
CA LYS A 208 -2.60 -3.35 -16.70
C LYS A 208 -1.70 -3.62 -15.48
N GLN A 209 -0.40 -3.41 -15.61
CA GLN A 209 0.56 -3.57 -14.52
C GLN A 209 0.72 -2.26 -13.72
N ASP A 210 -0.39 -1.73 -13.21
CA ASP A 210 -0.43 -0.44 -12.51
C ASP A 210 -0.96 -0.59 -11.08
N PRO A 211 -0.65 0.36 -10.17
CA PRO A 211 -1.43 0.50 -8.95
C PRO A 211 -2.86 0.90 -9.29
N GLY A 212 -3.84 0.42 -8.51
CA GLY A 212 -5.23 0.71 -8.83
C GLY A 212 -6.28 0.04 -7.97
N ILE A 213 -7.51 0.22 -8.41
CA ILE A 213 -8.73 -0.38 -7.86
C ILE A 213 -9.28 -1.38 -8.85
N TYR A 214 -9.93 -2.41 -8.33
CA TYR A 214 -10.68 -3.37 -9.12
C TYR A 214 -12.00 -3.74 -8.46
N MET A 215 -12.97 -4.09 -9.29
CA MET A 215 -14.27 -4.61 -8.91
C MET A 215 -14.46 -5.99 -9.52
N VAL A 216 -15.20 -6.84 -8.82
CA VAL A 216 -15.64 -8.14 -9.30
C VAL A 216 -17.15 -8.17 -9.24
N PHE A 217 -17.76 -8.48 -10.38
CA PHE A 217 -19.20 -8.71 -10.48
C PHE A 217 -19.46 -10.21 -10.58
N GLY A 218 -20.48 -10.68 -9.85
CA GLY A 218 -20.90 -12.07 -9.88
C GLY A 218 -21.54 -12.45 -11.22
N PRO A 219 -21.90 -13.72 -11.41
CA PRO A 219 -22.56 -14.19 -12.63
C PRO A 219 -23.94 -13.57 -12.87
N GLN A 220 -24.51 -12.89 -11.87
CA GLN A 220 -25.79 -12.18 -11.93
C GLN A 220 -25.60 -10.65 -12.05
N ASP A 221 -24.41 -10.21 -12.48
CA ASP A 221 -24.03 -8.80 -12.63
C ASP A 221 -24.09 -7.97 -11.32
N ASP A 222 -24.08 -8.63 -10.17
CA ASP A 222 -24.03 -7.99 -8.85
C ASP A 222 -22.59 -7.69 -8.41
N LEU A 223 -22.34 -6.49 -7.86
CA LEU A 223 -21.03 -6.15 -7.30
C LEU A 223 -20.76 -6.97 -6.04
N ILE A 224 -19.88 -7.99 -6.16
CA ILE A 224 -19.59 -8.90 -5.05
C ILE A 224 -18.30 -8.56 -4.30
N TYR A 225 -17.35 -7.89 -4.95
CA TYR A 225 -16.06 -7.55 -4.33
C TYR A 225 -15.44 -6.28 -4.91
N VAL A 226 -14.81 -5.48 -4.07
CA VAL A 226 -13.94 -4.35 -4.42
C VAL A 226 -12.59 -4.54 -3.76
N GLY A 227 -11.50 -4.23 -4.44
CA GLY A 227 -10.17 -4.31 -3.85
C GLY A 227 -9.19 -3.30 -4.45
N GLU A 228 -8.11 -3.05 -3.73
CA GLU A 228 -6.97 -2.23 -4.19
C GLU A 228 -5.69 -3.05 -4.38
N SER A 229 -4.75 -2.54 -5.17
CA SER A 229 -3.39 -3.07 -5.22
C SER A 229 -2.35 -2.08 -5.70
N THR A 230 -1.10 -2.34 -5.33
CA THR A 230 0.09 -1.70 -5.93
C THR A 230 0.38 -2.22 -7.34
N ASN A 231 -0.14 -3.40 -7.68
CA ASN A 231 -0.13 -3.95 -9.03
C ASN A 231 -1.40 -4.77 -9.25
N ILE A 232 -2.35 -4.24 -10.02
CA ILE A 232 -3.65 -4.88 -10.27
C ILE A 232 -3.51 -6.16 -11.10
N SER A 233 -2.55 -6.25 -12.03
CA SER A 233 -2.27 -7.48 -12.79
C SER A 233 -1.81 -8.63 -11.89
N GLU A 234 -0.85 -8.38 -11.00
CA GLU A 234 -0.37 -9.40 -10.04
C GLU A 234 -1.50 -9.85 -9.09
N ARG A 235 -2.37 -8.91 -8.73
CA ARG A 235 -3.53 -9.19 -7.86
C ARG A 235 -4.57 -10.04 -8.56
N TYR A 236 -4.91 -9.69 -9.80
CA TYR A 236 -5.79 -10.46 -10.68
C TYR A 236 -5.27 -11.90 -10.85
N ASP A 237 -3.97 -12.05 -11.12
CA ASP A 237 -3.27 -13.33 -11.23
C ASP A 237 -3.32 -14.16 -9.94
N THR A 238 -3.23 -13.48 -8.79
CA THR A 238 -3.35 -14.09 -7.47
C THR A 238 -4.77 -14.57 -7.22
N HIS A 239 -5.78 -13.79 -7.60
CA HIS A 239 -7.18 -14.16 -7.50
C HIS A 239 -7.57 -15.29 -8.45
N SER A 240 -6.88 -15.43 -9.58
CA SER A 240 -7.09 -16.51 -10.53
C SER A 240 -6.49 -17.85 -10.07
N ARG A 241 -5.46 -17.86 -9.20
CA ARG A 241 -4.64 -19.06 -8.98
C ARG A 241 -4.31 -19.43 -7.53
N LYS A 242 -4.33 -18.48 -6.59
CA LYS A 242 -3.65 -18.66 -5.27
C LYS A 242 -4.58 -18.34 -4.09
N THR A 243 -5.33 -19.30 -3.59
CA THR A 243 -6.25 -19.13 -2.44
C THR A 243 -5.58 -18.56 -1.19
N ARG A 244 -4.38 -19.05 -0.85
CA ARG A 244 -3.61 -18.56 0.30
C ARG A 244 -3.40 -17.05 0.30
N PHE A 245 -3.15 -16.45 -0.87
CA PHE A 245 -2.79 -15.03 -0.99
C PHE A 245 -3.95 -14.17 -1.52
N SER A 246 -5.10 -14.79 -1.78
CA SER A 246 -6.29 -14.16 -2.31
C SER A 246 -7.37 -14.02 -1.24
N ALA A 247 -7.59 -12.80 -0.73
CA ALA A 247 -8.70 -12.54 0.18
C ALA A 247 -10.04 -12.85 -0.49
N PHE A 248 -10.24 -12.38 -1.72
CA PHE A 248 -11.41 -12.68 -2.54
C PHE A 248 -11.73 -14.19 -2.62
N ARG A 249 -10.79 -15.03 -3.05
CA ARG A 249 -11.01 -16.50 -3.15
C ARG A 249 -11.41 -17.12 -1.82
N ARG A 250 -10.78 -16.68 -0.72
CA ARG A 250 -11.12 -17.17 0.62
C ARG A 250 -12.54 -16.78 1.03
N GLN A 251 -12.98 -15.59 0.63
CA GLN A 251 -14.36 -15.14 0.88
C GLN A 251 -15.37 -15.87 -0.01
N VAL A 252 -15.07 -16.09 -1.29
CA VAL A 252 -15.90 -16.96 -2.17
C VAL A 252 -16.07 -18.34 -1.53
N ALA A 253 -14.96 -18.96 -1.12
CA ALA A 253 -14.99 -20.29 -0.51
C ALA A 253 -15.82 -20.34 0.77
N ALA A 254 -15.60 -19.40 1.70
CA ALA A 254 -16.28 -19.42 2.98
C ALA A 254 -17.75 -18.96 2.89
N GLN A 255 -18.04 -17.91 2.12
CA GLN A 255 -19.36 -17.26 2.12
C GLN A 255 -20.31 -17.83 1.06
N LEU A 256 -19.81 -18.21 -0.12
CA LEU A 256 -20.67 -18.70 -1.20
C LEU A 256 -20.76 -20.23 -1.21
N PHE A 257 -19.67 -20.93 -0.87
CA PHE A 257 -19.61 -22.39 -0.91
C PHE A 257 -19.65 -23.06 0.48
N GLY A 258 -19.54 -22.30 1.56
CA GLY A 258 -19.51 -22.84 2.93
C GLY A 258 -18.28 -23.68 3.25
N PHE A 259 -17.21 -23.57 2.45
CA PHE A 259 -15.99 -24.35 2.66
C PHE A 259 -15.20 -23.86 3.86
N SER A 260 -14.72 -24.83 4.65
CA SER A 260 -13.78 -24.56 5.73
C SER A 260 -12.35 -24.51 5.19
N LEU A 261 -11.69 -23.37 5.39
CA LEU A 261 -10.27 -23.20 5.09
C LEU A 261 -9.42 -24.12 5.97
N LYS A 262 -8.44 -24.76 5.35
CA LYS A 262 -7.55 -25.75 5.96
C LYS A 262 -6.13 -25.22 6.04
N SER A 263 -5.34 -25.78 6.93
CA SER A 263 -3.88 -25.67 6.95
C SER A 263 -3.25 -26.68 5.99
N LYS A 264 -1.96 -26.49 5.67
CA LYS A 264 -1.22 -27.47 4.86
C LYS A 264 -1.15 -28.85 5.52
N THR A 265 -1.04 -28.88 6.85
CA THR A 265 -1.02 -30.14 7.60
C THR A 265 -2.35 -30.88 7.54
N GLU A 266 -3.48 -30.17 7.64
CA GLU A 266 -4.82 -30.75 7.46
C GLU A 266 -5.05 -31.30 6.05
N LEU A 267 -4.28 -30.82 5.06
CA LEU A 267 -4.26 -31.33 3.69
C LEU A 267 -3.20 -32.45 3.46
N GLY A 268 -2.54 -32.92 4.52
CA GLY A 268 -1.55 -34.00 4.43
C GLY A 268 -0.13 -33.56 4.04
N PHE A 269 0.14 -32.27 3.90
CA PHE A 269 1.48 -31.77 3.60
C PHE A 269 2.33 -31.62 4.87
N LYS A 270 3.62 -32.01 4.79
CA LYS A 270 4.61 -31.65 5.80
C LYS A 270 4.92 -30.15 5.70
N SER A 271 4.36 -29.35 6.61
CA SER A 271 4.57 -27.90 6.66
C SER A 271 4.55 -27.39 8.10
N SER A 272 5.39 -26.40 8.40
CA SER A 272 5.35 -25.64 9.66
C SER A 272 4.32 -24.51 9.65
N ASP A 273 3.66 -24.27 8.51
CA ASP A 273 2.66 -23.23 8.37
C ASP A 273 1.29 -23.68 8.89
N LYS A 274 0.89 -23.09 10.02
CA LYS A 274 -0.38 -23.36 10.68
C LYS A 274 -1.54 -22.50 10.16
N LYS A 275 -1.32 -21.64 9.16
CA LYS A 275 -2.37 -20.76 8.64
C LYS A 275 -3.46 -21.57 7.93
N LYS A 276 -4.71 -21.38 8.36
CA LYS A 276 -5.90 -21.89 7.69
C LYS A 276 -6.28 -20.99 6.52
N ALA A 277 -5.69 -21.27 5.36
CA ALA A 277 -5.80 -20.43 4.16
C ALA A 277 -5.78 -21.24 2.86
N PHE A 278 -6.03 -22.55 2.94
CA PHE A 278 -5.97 -23.49 1.82
C PHE A 278 -7.31 -24.21 1.64
N LEU A 279 -7.48 -24.77 0.45
CA LEU A 279 -8.60 -25.62 0.04
C LEU A 279 -8.03 -26.94 -0.47
N THR A 280 -8.88 -27.96 -0.56
CA THR A 280 -8.58 -29.17 -1.33
C THR A 280 -8.62 -28.85 -2.82
N ASP A 281 -8.00 -29.69 -3.66
CA ASP A 281 -7.99 -29.46 -5.12
C ASP A 281 -9.41 -29.38 -5.69
N LYS A 282 -10.32 -30.26 -5.24
CA LYS A 282 -11.73 -30.24 -5.65
C LYS A 282 -12.44 -28.93 -5.25
N GLU A 283 -12.23 -28.46 -4.02
CA GLU A 283 -12.79 -27.18 -3.57
C GLU A 283 -12.21 -26.03 -4.42
N ASP A 284 -10.90 -26.02 -4.69
CA ASP A 284 -10.27 -24.98 -5.52
C ASP A 284 -10.78 -24.99 -6.97
N GLU A 285 -11.09 -26.16 -7.54
CA GLU A 285 -11.73 -26.29 -8.85
C GLU A 285 -13.13 -25.67 -8.90
N GLU A 286 -13.95 -25.87 -7.86
CA GLU A 286 -15.28 -25.27 -7.77
C GLU A 286 -15.21 -23.74 -7.67
N ILE A 287 -14.24 -23.22 -6.91
CA ILE A 287 -13.96 -21.78 -6.85
C ILE A 287 -13.50 -21.24 -8.21
N ASN A 288 -12.65 -21.98 -8.93
CA ASN A 288 -12.22 -21.57 -10.28
C ASN A 288 -13.39 -21.51 -11.25
N LYS A 289 -14.30 -22.50 -11.22
CA LYS A 289 -15.51 -22.51 -12.06
C LYS A 289 -16.37 -21.27 -11.82
N PHE A 290 -16.57 -20.90 -10.55
CA PHE A 290 -17.31 -19.69 -10.20
C PHE A 290 -16.62 -18.42 -10.68
N ILE A 291 -15.33 -18.25 -10.36
CA ILE A 291 -14.57 -17.04 -10.74
C ILE A 291 -14.55 -16.84 -12.26
N ASN A 292 -14.47 -17.93 -13.02
CA ASN A 292 -14.48 -17.90 -14.48
C ASN A 292 -15.82 -17.42 -15.08
N GLN A 293 -16.90 -17.39 -14.28
CA GLN A 293 -18.21 -16.84 -14.66
C GLN A 293 -18.39 -15.39 -14.22
N CYS A 294 -17.47 -14.85 -13.40
CA CYS A 294 -17.51 -13.47 -12.96
C CYS A 294 -17.05 -12.50 -14.05
N GLN A 295 -17.33 -11.22 -13.83
CA GLN A 295 -16.74 -10.12 -14.58
C GLN A 295 -15.75 -9.34 -13.68
N TYR A 296 -14.79 -8.70 -14.33
CA TYR A 296 -13.73 -7.93 -13.71
C TYR A 296 -13.69 -6.53 -14.33
N VAL A 297 -13.59 -5.52 -13.46
CA VAL A 297 -13.30 -4.13 -13.83
C VAL A 297 -12.06 -3.72 -13.07
N SER A 298 -11.15 -2.99 -13.72
CA SER A 298 -10.00 -2.40 -13.03
C SER A 298 -9.64 -1.04 -13.60
N LYS A 299 -9.19 -0.14 -12.74
CA LYS A 299 -8.77 1.21 -13.09
C LYS A 299 -7.45 1.54 -12.38
N PRO A 300 -6.44 2.05 -13.11
CA PRO A 300 -5.25 2.62 -12.49
C PRO A 300 -5.62 3.78 -11.56
N VAL A 301 -5.06 3.78 -10.35
CA VAL A 301 -5.24 4.82 -9.33
C VAL A 301 -3.90 4.99 -8.63
N TYR A 302 -3.27 6.14 -8.86
CA TYR A 302 -1.96 6.52 -8.35
C TYR A 302 -2.03 7.34 -7.06
N PHE A 303 -3.22 7.80 -6.68
CA PHE A 303 -3.50 8.54 -5.45
C PHE A 303 -4.89 8.22 -4.89
N GLY A 304 -4.96 7.90 -3.58
CA GLY A 304 -6.22 7.78 -2.85
C GLY A 304 -6.90 6.40 -2.93
N ARG A 305 -6.15 5.35 -3.29
CA ARG A 305 -6.77 4.05 -3.59
C ARG A 305 -7.34 3.36 -2.35
N LEU A 306 -6.66 3.46 -1.20
CA LEU A 306 -7.15 2.88 0.04
C LEU A 306 -8.49 3.50 0.46
N GLU A 307 -8.60 4.82 0.32
CA GLU A 307 -9.80 5.56 0.66
C GLU A 307 -10.92 5.36 -0.37
N LEU A 308 -10.60 5.24 -1.67
CA LEU A 308 -11.56 4.93 -2.71
C LEU A 308 -12.15 3.52 -2.53
N GLU A 309 -11.32 2.51 -2.24
CA GLU A 309 -11.79 1.15 -1.89
C GLU A 309 -12.77 1.21 -0.71
N ALA A 310 -12.40 1.90 0.37
CA ALA A 310 -13.23 2.01 1.56
C ALA A 310 -14.56 2.73 1.28
N ALA A 311 -14.54 3.80 0.47
CA ALA A 311 -15.74 4.53 0.06
C ALA A 311 -16.69 3.64 -0.76
N MET A 312 -16.17 2.94 -1.78
CA MET A 312 -16.98 2.04 -2.61
C MET A 312 -17.56 0.87 -1.80
N ILE A 313 -16.78 0.28 -0.88
CA ILE A 313 -17.28 -0.77 0.02
C ILE A 313 -18.41 -0.24 0.90
N LYS A 314 -18.27 0.99 1.43
CA LYS A 314 -19.29 1.63 2.27
C LYS A 314 -20.57 1.93 1.48
N ASN A 315 -20.43 2.45 0.26
CA ASN A 315 -21.55 2.91 -0.57
C ASN A 315 -22.37 1.74 -1.15
N HIS A 316 -21.71 0.66 -1.56
CA HIS A 316 -22.36 -0.45 -2.28
C HIS A 316 -22.50 -1.73 -1.44
N GLY A 317 -21.79 -1.82 -0.31
CA GLY A 317 -21.81 -2.99 0.58
C GLY A 317 -21.57 -4.35 -0.09
N PRO A 318 -20.54 -4.53 -0.95
CA PRO A 318 -20.33 -5.78 -1.67
C PRO A 318 -20.24 -6.98 -0.74
N LEU A 319 -20.89 -8.08 -1.10
CA LEU A 319 -21.08 -9.25 -0.24
C LEU A 319 -19.77 -9.76 0.36
N LEU A 320 -18.73 -9.89 -0.48
CA LEU A 320 -17.47 -10.53 -0.11
C LEU A 320 -16.45 -9.58 0.54
N ASN A 321 -16.74 -8.28 0.64
CA ASN A 321 -15.95 -7.34 1.45
C ASN A 321 -16.38 -7.29 2.91
N ARG A 322 -17.56 -7.84 3.24
CA ARG A 322 -18.08 -7.85 4.61
C ARG A 322 -17.21 -8.78 5.47
N LYS A 323 -16.55 -8.22 6.48
CA LYS A 323 -15.89 -9.02 7.52
C LYS A 323 -16.95 -9.66 8.39
N GLY A 324 -17.29 -10.92 8.10
CA GLY A 324 -17.99 -11.84 9.00
C GLY A 324 -19.00 -11.19 9.94
N ASN A 325 -20.06 -10.58 9.40
CA ASN A 325 -21.26 -10.41 10.18
C ASN A 325 -21.78 -11.83 10.43
N LYS A 326 -21.58 -12.34 11.65
CA LYS A 326 -22.56 -13.30 12.16
C LYS A 326 -23.91 -12.57 12.10
N PRO A 327 -24.94 -13.14 11.46
CA PRO A 327 -26.27 -12.56 11.56
C PRO A 327 -26.59 -12.44 13.05
N ALA A 328 -27.04 -11.25 13.45
CA ALA A 328 -27.66 -11.08 14.75
C ALA A 328 -28.89 -11.98 14.75
N SER A 329 -28.80 -13.09 15.46
CA SER A 329 -29.93 -13.95 15.83
C SER A 329 -30.74 -13.29 16.93
#